data_AF-A0A4R4YR03-F1
#
_entry.id   AF-A0A4R4YR03-F1
#
_cell.length_a   1.000
_cell.length_b   1.000
_cell.length_c   1.000
_cell.angle_alpha   90.00
_cell.angle_beta   90.00
_cell.angle_gamma   90.00
#
_symmetry.space_group_name_H-M   'P 1'
#
loop_
_entity.id
_entity.type
_entity.pdbx_description
1 polymer ?
#
loop_
_entity_poly.entity_id
_entity_poly.type
_entity_poly.pdbx_seq_one_letter_code
_entity_poly.pdbx_strand_id
1 'polypeptide(L)'
;MELIPFSLWGDALWCGQEVVREAPHEQAIRSLFPDPIPARGADLDTEAELVPEPHNRFDPRSIAVRVQGKVVGYLPRDDAHRYHPVLSELVAQGLQPQVPCHLWVSEWEPADWSGNTVSAGKKGDGTEFHASVAVAMGQPHMLVPVNLPPPGSFHLLPPGSGIVVPGSEVHPEILAPFFRAEGECWVYATMHAIEEEDSIQDRPRNVVEIRLDDEPVGRLSPRLSAEFLPAIHYLADMRAETAARVAVRGDRSASEVTLYAARSHDLPATWPDGLTRSPVASPQWHYWATKEAN
;
A
#
# COMPACT_ATOMS: atom_id res chain seq x y z
N MET A 1 23.20 5.29 -0.50
CA MET A 1 22.47 4.34 -1.34
C MET A 1 21.09 4.94 -1.54
N GLU A 2 20.66 5.13 -2.78
CA GLU A 2 19.32 5.65 -3.06
C GLU A 2 18.31 4.53 -2.76
N LEU A 3 17.31 4.83 -1.92
CA LEU A 3 16.29 3.85 -1.55
C LEU A 3 15.31 3.69 -2.72
N ILE A 4 14.86 2.46 -2.95
CA ILE A 4 13.90 2.18 -4.03
C ILE A 4 12.48 2.39 -3.50
N PRO A 5 11.64 3.21 -4.16
CA PRO A 5 10.25 3.41 -3.77
C PRO A 5 9.49 2.09 -3.61
N PHE A 6 8.77 1.95 -2.48
CA PHE A 6 7.93 0.81 -2.18
C PHE A 6 6.57 1.29 -1.64
N SER A 7 5.54 1.18 -2.47
CA SER A 7 4.17 1.50 -2.06
C SER A 7 3.65 0.43 -1.10
N LEU A 8 3.31 0.82 0.13
CA LEU A 8 2.77 -0.08 1.15
C LEU A 8 1.41 -0.64 0.71
N TRP A 9 1.08 -1.85 1.16
CA TRP A 9 -0.13 -2.58 0.80
C TRP A 9 -1.33 -2.30 1.72
N GLY A 10 -1.27 -1.18 2.47
CA GLY A 10 -2.39 -0.75 3.31
C GLY A 10 -3.67 -0.49 2.52
N ASP A 11 -4.77 -0.22 3.23
CA ASP A 11 -6.04 0.16 2.62
C ASP A 11 -5.89 1.54 1.94
N ALA A 12 -5.49 1.50 0.67
CA ALA A 12 -5.03 2.66 -0.11
C ALA A 12 -6.13 3.71 -0.37
N LEU A 13 -7.37 3.46 0.08
CA LEU A 13 -8.53 4.29 -0.24
C LEU A 13 -8.91 5.28 0.87
N TRP A 14 -8.36 5.14 2.08
CA TRP A 14 -8.70 6.04 3.19
C TRP A 14 -7.47 6.56 3.93
N CYS A 15 -7.22 7.87 3.80
CA CYS A 15 -6.24 8.59 4.62
C CYS A 15 -6.82 8.87 6.01
N GLY A 16 -6.85 7.85 6.87
CA GLY A 16 -7.41 7.94 8.22
C GLY A 16 -6.37 8.22 9.33
N GLN A 17 -5.08 8.09 9.05
CA GLN A 17 -4.02 8.34 10.03
C GLN A 17 -3.60 9.80 9.98
N GLU A 18 -3.98 10.56 11.01
CA GLU A 18 -3.51 11.94 11.17
C GLU A 18 -2.01 11.98 11.42
N VAL A 19 -1.38 12.96 10.79
CA VAL A 19 0.01 13.37 11.02
C VAL A 19 -0.02 14.49 12.06
N VAL A 20 1.02 14.56 12.90
CA VAL A 20 1.14 15.59 13.93
C VAL A 20 2.38 16.45 13.72
N ARG A 21 2.40 17.60 14.38
CA ARG A 21 3.50 18.58 14.36
C ARG A 21 3.68 19.24 12.99
N GLU A 22 2.59 19.62 12.36
CA GLU A 22 2.54 20.30 11.07
C GLU A 22 2.99 21.76 11.17
N ALA A 23 2.69 22.44 12.30
CA ALA A 23 2.98 23.86 12.48
C ALA A 23 4.49 24.22 12.34
N PRO A 24 5.45 23.48 12.92
CA PRO A 24 6.88 23.68 12.63
C PRO A 24 7.29 23.52 11.15
N HIS A 25 6.43 22.90 10.33
CA HIS A 25 6.66 22.61 8.92
C HIS A 25 5.79 23.45 7.98
N GLU A 26 5.16 24.52 8.47
CA GLU A 26 4.28 25.40 7.69
C GLU A 26 4.90 25.84 6.35
N GLN A 27 6.14 26.34 6.35
CA GLN A 27 6.80 26.80 5.12
C GLN A 27 6.96 25.67 4.10
N ALA A 28 7.26 24.45 4.58
CA ALA A 28 7.37 23.27 3.73
C ALA A 28 6.02 22.91 3.13
N ILE A 29 4.97 22.87 3.94
CA ILE A 29 3.60 22.57 3.51
C ILE A 29 3.11 23.61 2.50
N ARG A 30 3.22 24.91 2.80
CA ARG A 30 2.84 26.00 1.91
C ARG A 30 3.45 25.88 0.52
N SER A 31 4.72 25.49 0.44
CA SER A 31 5.44 25.35 -0.82
C SER A 31 4.95 24.18 -1.71
N LEU A 32 4.00 23.37 -1.23
CA LEU A 32 3.32 22.32 -2.00
C LEU A 32 2.04 22.83 -2.67
N PHE A 33 1.54 24.00 -2.27
CA PHE A 33 0.30 24.58 -2.75
C PHE A 33 0.54 25.81 -3.64
N PRO A 34 -0.47 26.21 -4.44
CA PRO A 34 -0.44 27.49 -5.14
C PRO A 34 -0.29 28.67 -4.17
N ASP A 35 0.43 29.69 -4.61
CA ASP A 35 0.59 30.96 -3.90
C ASP A 35 -0.08 32.09 -4.72
N PRO A 36 -1.10 32.78 -4.20
CA PRO A 36 -1.69 32.64 -2.85
C PRO A 36 -2.62 31.43 -2.70
N ILE A 37 -2.81 30.98 -1.46
CA ILE A 37 -3.77 29.90 -1.13
C ILE A 37 -5.20 30.42 -1.40
N PRO A 38 -6.07 29.65 -2.08
CA PRO A 38 -7.46 30.05 -2.29
C PRO A 38 -8.19 30.25 -0.96
N ALA A 39 -9.07 31.27 -0.88
CA ALA A 39 -9.82 31.58 0.35
C ALA A 39 -10.71 30.43 0.88
N ARG A 40 -11.04 29.45 0.03
CA ARG A 40 -11.78 28.23 0.41
C ARG A 40 -10.89 27.11 0.96
N GLY A 41 -9.59 27.34 1.07
CA GLY A 41 -8.58 26.32 1.24
C GLY A 41 -8.20 25.59 -0.05
N ALA A 42 -7.24 24.68 0.06
CA ALA A 42 -6.79 23.83 -1.03
C ALA A 42 -6.48 22.42 -0.53
N ASP A 43 -6.84 21.45 -1.37
CA ASP A 43 -6.57 20.02 -1.17
C ASP A 43 -5.44 19.57 -2.10
N LEU A 44 -4.64 18.63 -1.63
CA LEU A 44 -3.60 17.96 -2.41
C LEU A 44 -3.57 16.47 -2.04
N ASP A 45 -3.94 15.63 -3.01
CA ASP A 45 -3.75 14.18 -2.95
C ASP A 45 -2.44 13.81 -3.65
N THR A 46 -1.56 13.11 -2.94
CA THR A 46 -0.21 12.75 -3.41
C THR A 46 0.30 11.49 -2.69
N GLU A 47 1.50 11.03 -3.01
CA GLU A 47 2.22 10.06 -2.19
C GLU A 47 3.12 10.76 -1.16
N ALA A 48 3.20 10.18 0.03
CA ALA A 48 4.14 10.54 1.09
C ALA A 48 5.10 9.40 1.38
N GLU A 49 6.36 9.76 1.65
CA GLU A 49 7.39 8.88 2.17
C GLU A 49 7.29 8.82 3.70
N LEU A 50 7.35 7.61 4.25
CA LEU A 50 7.49 7.40 5.70
C LEU A 50 8.96 7.11 6.02
N VAL A 51 9.59 7.98 6.81
CA VAL A 51 11.03 7.92 7.09
C VAL A 51 11.27 7.72 8.59
N PRO A 52 11.66 6.50 9.02
CA PRO A 52 12.11 6.26 10.38
C PRO A 52 13.37 7.09 10.71
N GLU A 53 13.39 7.68 11.91
CA GLU A 53 14.53 8.48 12.39
C GLU A 53 15.18 7.83 13.64
N PRO A 54 15.92 6.70 13.49
CA PRO A 54 16.53 5.97 14.61
C PRO A 54 17.57 6.78 15.39
N HIS A 55 18.05 7.87 14.82
CA HIS A 55 19.01 8.79 15.44
C HIS A 55 18.37 10.08 15.96
N ASN A 56 17.04 10.17 15.99
CA ASN A 56 16.34 11.32 16.55
C ASN A 56 16.57 11.40 18.07
N ARG A 57 17.07 12.54 18.53
CA ARG A 57 17.44 12.77 19.95
C ARG A 57 16.26 12.69 20.93
N PHE A 58 15.04 12.91 20.46
CA PHE A 58 13.85 12.96 21.30
C PHE A 58 13.12 11.62 21.35
N ASP A 59 12.93 11.01 20.18
CA ASP A 59 12.31 9.69 20.05
C ASP A 59 12.95 8.90 18.91
N PRO A 60 13.81 7.92 19.21
CA PRO A 60 14.42 7.03 18.21
C PRO A 60 13.42 6.19 17.42
N ARG A 61 12.13 6.17 17.79
CA ARG A 61 11.08 5.50 17.02
C ARG A 61 10.19 6.46 16.23
N SER A 62 10.57 7.73 16.14
CA SER A 62 9.85 8.70 15.34
C SER A 62 9.89 8.35 13.85
N ILE A 63 8.79 8.64 13.16
CA ILE A 63 8.64 8.45 11.73
C ILE A 63 8.20 9.79 11.15
N ALA A 64 9.07 10.39 10.33
CA ALA A 64 8.76 11.61 9.60
C ALA A 64 7.89 11.26 8.39
N VAL A 65 6.92 12.13 8.09
CA VAL A 65 6.12 12.09 6.87
C VAL A 65 6.67 13.13 5.92
N ARG A 66 7.11 12.70 4.73
CA ARG A 66 7.71 13.56 3.72
C ARG A 66 6.92 13.56 2.43
N VAL A 67 6.71 14.75 1.86
CA VAL A 67 6.05 14.93 0.57
C VAL A 67 7.00 15.74 -0.31
N GLN A 68 7.29 15.23 -1.51
CA GLN A 68 8.24 15.85 -2.45
C GLN A 68 9.59 16.20 -1.78
N GLY A 69 10.08 15.30 -0.93
CA GLY A 69 11.33 15.43 -0.18
C GLY A 69 11.29 16.34 1.05
N LYS A 70 10.17 17.03 1.32
CA LYS A 70 10.01 17.96 2.45
C LYS A 70 9.25 17.30 3.60
N VAL A 71 9.70 17.47 4.83
CA VAL A 71 8.96 17.00 6.02
C VAL A 71 7.71 17.85 6.19
N VAL A 72 6.56 17.20 6.24
CA VAL A 72 5.24 17.85 6.48
C VAL A 72 4.70 17.56 7.88
N GLY A 73 5.33 16.63 8.60
CA GLY A 73 5.00 16.30 9.99
C GLY A 73 5.54 14.93 10.38
N TYR A 74 4.98 14.36 11.44
CA TYR A 74 5.38 13.08 12.01
C TYR A 74 4.16 12.22 12.32
N LEU A 75 4.32 10.89 12.30
CA LEU A 75 3.28 10.02 12.85
C LEU A 75 3.12 10.27 14.36
N PRO A 76 1.90 10.15 14.92
CA PRO A 76 1.67 10.18 16.36
C PRO A 76 2.57 9.19 17.07
N ARG A 77 3.00 9.52 18.29
CA ARG A 77 4.04 8.74 18.99
C ARG A 77 3.69 7.26 19.12
N ASP A 78 2.47 6.95 19.54
CA ASP A 78 2.05 5.56 19.76
C ASP A 78 2.00 4.77 18.45
N ASP A 79 1.51 5.40 17.36
CA ASP A 79 1.50 4.79 16.03
C ASP A 79 2.92 4.65 15.48
N ALA A 80 3.76 5.67 15.63
CA ALA A 80 5.15 5.61 15.23
C ALA A 80 5.84 4.40 15.88
N HIS A 81 5.62 4.15 17.17
CA HIS A 81 6.19 2.98 17.86
C HIS A 81 5.65 1.66 17.32
N ARG A 82 4.38 1.59 16.94
CA ARG A 82 3.75 0.40 16.32
C ARG A 82 4.29 0.11 14.93
N TYR A 83 4.49 1.14 14.11
CA TYR A 83 4.93 1.01 12.71
C TYR A 83 6.46 0.98 12.54
N HIS A 84 7.22 1.50 13.50
CA HIS A 84 8.67 1.61 13.39
C HIS A 84 9.39 0.28 13.06
N PRO A 85 9.05 -0.87 13.67
CA PRO A 85 9.74 -2.12 13.36
C PRO A 85 9.61 -2.52 11.88
N VAL A 86 8.39 -2.49 11.33
CA VAL A 86 8.15 -2.89 9.93
C VAL A 86 8.75 -1.89 8.94
N LEU A 87 8.65 -0.59 9.21
CA LEU A 87 9.18 0.44 8.30
C LEU A 87 10.71 0.53 8.33
N SER A 88 11.34 0.33 9.50
CA SER A 88 12.80 0.34 9.61
C SER A 88 13.43 -0.83 8.89
N GLU A 89 12.77 -1.99 8.92
CA GLU A 89 13.21 -3.18 8.20
C GLU A 89 13.19 -2.96 6.69
N LEU A 90 12.10 -2.37 6.15
CA LEU A 90 12.05 -1.98 4.73
C LEU A 90 13.21 -1.05 4.34
N VAL A 91 13.49 -0.04 5.16
CA VAL A 91 14.61 0.88 4.93
C VAL A 91 15.96 0.18 5.01
N ALA A 92 16.14 -0.75 5.96
CA ALA A 92 17.34 -1.57 6.06
C ALA A 92 17.57 -2.45 4.81
N GLN A 93 16.48 -2.86 4.13
CA GLN A 93 16.50 -3.60 2.87
C GLN A 93 16.68 -2.70 1.63
N GLY A 94 16.84 -1.39 1.82
CA GLY A 94 17.02 -0.44 0.72
C GLY A 94 15.73 0.03 0.08
N LEU A 95 14.58 -0.17 0.72
CA LEU A 95 13.26 0.26 0.24
C LEU A 95 12.81 1.54 0.95
N GLN A 96 12.15 2.45 0.23
CA GLN A 96 11.54 3.66 0.76
C GLN A 96 10.03 3.44 0.88
N PRO A 97 9.48 3.28 2.10
CA PRO A 97 8.04 3.14 2.29
C PRO A 97 7.29 4.37 1.79
N GLN A 98 6.25 4.14 0.99
CA GLN A 98 5.37 5.16 0.44
C GLN A 98 3.90 4.81 0.67
N VAL A 99 3.10 5.84 0.93
CA VAL A 99 1.66 5.73 1.18
C VAL A 99 0.91 6.87 0.50
N PRO A 100 -0.35 6.66 0.07
CA PRO A 100 -1.23 7.77 -0.26
C PRO A 100 -1.34 8.76 0.90
N CYS A 101 -1.39 10.03 0.56
CA CYS A 101 -1.41 11.14 1.49
C CYS A 101 -2.37 12.21 0.99
N HIS A 102 -3.19 12.70 1.91
CA HIS A 102 -4.10 13.82 1.71
C HIS A 102 -3.63 15.00 2.56
N LEU A 103 -3.43 16.16 1.93
CA LEU A 103 -3.10 17.40 2.60
C LEU A 103 -4.23 18.40 2.35
N TRP A 104 -4.65 19.08 3.40
CA TRP A 104 -5.57 20.19 3.32
C TRP A 104 -4.98 21.41 4.01
N VAL A 105 -5.09 22.58 3.37
CA VAL A 105 -4.65 23.86 3.95
C VAL A 105 -5.74 24.91 3.85
N SER A 106 -5.80 25.79 4.84
CA SER A 106 -6.63 26.99 4.79
C SER A 106 -5.95 28.18 5.46
N GLU A 107 -6.35 29.36 5.03
CA GLU A 107 -5.93 30.63 5.57
C GLU A 107 -7.19 31.40 5.96
N TRP A 108 -7.31 31.77 7.22
CA TRP A 108 -8.46 32.53 7.72
C TRP A 108 -8.01 33.66 8.62
N GLU A 109 -8.71 34.79 8.55
CA GLU A 109 -8.54 35.86 9.52
C GLU A 109 -9.30 35.48 10.80
N PRO A 110 -8.65 35.41 11.98
CA PRO A 110 -9.33 35.12 13.23
C PRO A 110 -10.46 36.13 13.44
N ALA A 111 -11.67 35.64 13.69
CA ALA A 111 -12.77 36.51 14.08
C ALA A 111 -12.40 37.19 15.40
N ASP A 112 -12.34 38.52 15.39
CA ASP A 112 -11.92 39.34 16.51
C ASP A 112 -13.04 39.41 17.58
N TRP A 113 -13.32 38.28 18.25
CA TRP A 113 -14.39 38.17 19.26
C TRP A 113 -14.01 38.86 20.59
N SER A 114 -12.76 39.28 20.75
CA SER A 114 -12.24 39.75 22.03
C SER A 114 -12.70 41.16 22.43
N GLY A 115 -13.34 41.93 21.55
CA GLY A 115 -13.80 43.30 21.85
C GLY A 115 -12.69 44.29 22.23
N ASN A 116 -11.42 43.85 22.23
CA ASN A 116 -10.28 44.70 22.48
C ASN A 116 -9.85 45.32 21.16
N THR A 117 -10.17 46.61 21.00
CA THR A 117 -9.60 47.46 19.97
C THR A 117 -8.08 47.49 20.15
N VAL A 118 -7.37 46.62 19.44
CA VAL A 118 -5.92 46.72 19.29
C VAL A 118 -5.65 48.04 18.58
N SER A 119 -5.01 48.94 19.34
CA SER A 119 -4.64 50.28 18.87
C SER A 119 -3.84 50.19 17.58
N ALA A 120 -4.23 51.01 16.60
CA ALA A 120 -3.57 51.19 15.31
C ALA A 120 -2.05 51.34 15.48
N GLY A 121 -1.31 50.25 15.24
CA GLY A 121 0.14 50.27 15.48
C GLY A 121 0.92 49.00 15.14
N LYS A 122 0.27 47.91 14.70
CA LYS A 122 0.94 46.76 14.07
C LYS A 122 -0.12 45.94 13.33
N LYS A 123 -0.28 46.15 12.02
CA LYS A 123 -0.88 45.13 11.15
C LYS A 123 0.12 43.98 11.09
N GLY A 124 0.07 43.08 12.06
CA GLY A 124 0.48 41.71 11.79
C GLY A 124 -0.52 41.18 10.78
N ASP A 125 -0.05 40.59 9.69
CA ASP A 125 -0.88 39.93 8.70
C ASP A 125 -1.73 38.90 9.46
N GLY A 126 -2.99 39.25 9.73
CA GLY A 126 -3.83 38.60 10.73
C GLY A 126 -4.41 37.30 10.20
N THR A 127 -3.67 36.56 9.38
CA THR A 127 -4.13 35.36 8.70
C THR A 127 -3.49 34.16 9.40
N GLU A 128 -4.29 33.34 10.05
CA GLU A 128 -3.83 32.10 10.67
C GLU A 128 -3.79 31.00 9.61
N PHE A 129 -2.64 30.33 9.50
CA PHE A 129 -2.45 29.19 8.63
C PHE A 129 -2.86 27.91 9.36
N HIS A 130 -3.74 27.14 8.73
CA HIS A 130 -4.12 25.83 9.20
C HIS A 130 -3.76 24.79 8.15
N ALA A 131 -3.12 23.69 8.58
CA ALA A 131 -2.83 22.54 7.76
C ALA A 131 -3.29 21.27 8.48
N SER A 132 -3.85 20.34 7.70
CA SER A 132 -4.14 18.97 8.10
C SER A 132 -3.46 18.05 7.11
N VAL A 133 -2.78 17.04 7.62
CA VAL A 133 -2.12 16.01 6.82
C VAL A 133 -2.57 14.65 7.32
N ALA A 134 -3.02 13.80 6.42
CA ALA A 134 -3.39 12.43 6.72
C ALA A 134 -2.76 11.47 5.71
N VAL A 135 -2.44 10.26 6.16
CA VAL A 135 -1.86 9.20 5.33
C VAL A 135 -2.71 7.92 5.39
N ALA A 136 -2.72 7.16 4.30
CA ALA A 136 -3.39 5.88 4.24
C ALA A 136 -2.51 4.79 4.87
N MET A 137 -2.97 4.23 5.98
CA MET A 137 -2.25 3.21 6.76
C MET A 137 -3.15 2.03 7.05
N GLY A 138 -2.68 0.83 6.70
CA GLY A 138 -3.26 -0.43 7.19
C GLY A 138 -2.70 -0.81 8.56
N GLN A 139 -3.16 -1.93 9.12
CA GLN A 139 -2.52 -2.49 10.32
C GLN A 139 -1.03 -2.77 10.04
N PRO A 140 -0.13 -2.70 11.05
CA PRO A 140 1.31 -2.92 10.85
C PRO A 140 1.65 -4.23 10.12
N HIS A 141 0.96 -5.32 10.43
CA HIS A 141 1.12 -6.65 9.79
C HIS A 141 0.50 -6.74 8.39
N MET A 142 -0.22 -5.70 7.95
CA MET A 142 -0.89 -5.56 6.65
C MET A 142 -0.27 -4.44 5.79
N LEU A 143 0.96 -4.02 6.08
CA LEU A 143 1.67 -3.03 5.25
C LEU A 143 2.54 -3.64 4.16
N VAL A 144 2.98 -4.88 4.35
CA VAL A 144 3.92 -5.57 3.46
C VAL A 144 3.49 -7.02 3.25
N PRO A 145 3.78 -7.60 2.08
CA PRO A 145 3.57 -9.02 1.86
C PRO A 145 4.52 -9.86 2.70
N VAL A 146 4.06 -11.07 3.03
CA VAL A 146 4.80 -11.97 3.89
C VAL A 146 5.82 -12.84 3.18
N ASN A 147 5.66 -12.98 1.87
CA ASN A 147 6.53 -13.74 0.99
C ASN A 147 7.29 -12.81 0.04
N LEU A 148 8.19 -13.44 -0.70
CA LEU A 148 8.95 -12.77 -1.75
C LEU A 148 8.05 -12.47 -2.95
N PRO A 149 8.35 -11.39 -3.71
CA PRO A 149 7.77 -11.26 -5.03
C PRO A 149 8.17 -12.47 -5.91
N PRO A 150 7.38 -12.78 -6.95
CA PRO A 150 7.71 -13.86 -7.87
C PRO A 150 9.11 -13.68 -8.48
N PRO A 151 9.87 -14.76 -8.67
CA PRO A 151 11.19 -14.65 -9.27
C PRO A 151 11.09 -14.19 -10.74
N GLY A 152 12.06 -13.39 -11.17
CA GLY A 152 12.12 -12.92 -12.56
C GLY A 152 11.30 -11.66 -12.83
N SER A 153 10.90 -11.48 -14.09
CA SER A 153 10.08 -10.34 -14.50
C SER A 153 8.63 -10.62 -14.14
N PHE A 154 7.99 -9.69 -13.43
CA PHE A 154 6.57 -9.80 -13.08
C PHE A 154 5.90 -8.42 -13.12
N HIS A 155 4.58 -8.41 -13.28
CA HIS A 155 3.76 -7.23 -13.09
C HIS A 155 2.68 -7.50 -12.05
N LEU A 156 2.65 -6.66 -11.01
CA LEU A 156 1.59 -6.70 -10.01
C LEU A 156 0.34 -6.01 -10.56
N LEU A 157 -0.77 -6.74 -10.69
CA LEU A 157 -2.03 -6.15 -11.11
C LEU A 157 -2.48 -5.09 -10.09
N PRO A 158 -3.07 -3.95 -10.54
CA PRO A 158 -3.66 -2.98 -9.64
C PRO A 158 -4.70 -3.65 -8.72
N PRO A 159 -4.88 -3.17 -7.48
CA PRO A 159 -5.90 -3.71 -6.60
C PRO A 159 -7.30 -3.49 -7.22
N GLY A 160 -8.15 -4.51 -7.14
CA GLY A 160 -9.55 -4.46 -7.54
C GLY A 160 -10.47 -4.88 -6.39
N SER A 161 -11.75 -5.13 -6.69
CA SER A 161 -12.68 -5.70 -5.70
C SER A 161 -12.16 -7.06 -5.19
N GLY A 162 -12.29 -7.32 -3.89
CA GLY A 162 -11.91 -8.60 -3.30
C GLY A 162 -12.73 -9.76 -3.88
N ILE A 163 -12.02 -10.81 -4.34
CA ILE A 163 -12.57 -12.03 -4.89
C ILE A 163 -12.19 -13.18 -3.96
N VAL A 164 -13.17 -13.78 -3.29
CA VAL A 164 -12.94 -14.97 -2.47
C VAL A 164 -12.69 -16.16 -3.40
N VAL A 165 -11.52 -16.77 -3.27
CA VAL A 165 -11.18 -18.01 -3.98
C VAL A 165 -12.00 -19.15 -3.36
N PRO A 166 -12.71 -19.96 -4.15
CA PRO A 166 -13.56 -21.04 -3.63
C PRO A 166 -12.80 -21.99 -2.70
N GLY A 167 -13.27 -22.11 -1.45
CA GLY A 167 -12.57 -22.89 -0.41
C GLY A 167 -12.44 -24.39 -0.68
N SER A 168 -13.23 -24.97 -1.59
CA SER A 168 -13.08 -26.37 -2.02
C SER A 168 -11.75 -26.64 -2.73
N GLU A 169 -11.07 -25.60 -3.19
CA GLU A 169 -9.81 -25.70 -3.93
C GLU A 169 -8.62 -25.21 -3.09
N VAL A 170 -8.88 -24.74 -1.88
CA VAL A 170 -7.89 -24.22 -0.94
C VAL A 170 -7.43 -25.34 -0.02
N HIS A 171 -6.14 -25.65 -0.10
CA HIS A 171 -5.47 -26.66 0.71
C HIS A 171 -4.85 -26.03 1.98
N PRO A 172 -5.36 -26.31 3.20
CA PRO A 172 -4.86 -25.69 4.43
C PRO A 172 -3.36 -25.94 4.68
N GLU A 173 -2.83 -27.06 4.20
CA GLU A 173 -1.42 -27.42 4.26
C GLU A 173 -0.51 -26.44 3.48
N ILE A 174 -0.99 -25.92 2.34
CA ILE A 174 -0.29 -24.93 1.53
C ILE A 174 -0.37 -23.56 2.21
N LEU A 175 -1.47 -23.27 2.90
CA LEU A 175 -1.67 -22.00 3.61
C LEU A 175 -0.96 -21.92 4.96
N ALA A 176 -0.62 -23.06 5.55
CA ALA A 176 -0.01 -23.15 6.88
C ALA A 176 1.20 -22.21 7.10
N PRO A 177 2.12 -21.99 6.14
CA PRO A 177 3.24 -21.06 6.29
C PRO A 177 2.84 -19.59 6.37
N PHE A 178 1.62 -19.24 5.93
CA PHE A 178 1.14 -17.86 5.86
C PHE A 178 0.26 -17.47 7.06
N PHE A 179 -0.13 -18.42 7.92
CA PHE A 179 -0.93 -18.08 9.11
C PHE A 179 -0.13 -17.24 10.11
N ARG A 180 -0.78 -16.19 10.62
CA ARG A 180 -0.23 -15.22 11.56
C ARG A 180 -1.03 -15.19 12.85
N ALA A 181 -0.41 -14.76 13.94
CA ALA A 181 -1.09 -14.59 15.22
C ALA A 181 -2.22 -13.55 15.13
N GLU A 182 -2.08 -12.59 14.24
CA GLU A 182 -3.05 -11.55 13.92
C GLU A 182 -4.24 -12.08 13.10
N GLY A 183 -4.15 -13.30 12.56
CA GLY A 183 -5.22 -13.96 11.82
C GLY A 183 -5.35 -13.54 10.35
N GLU A 184 -4.56 -12.58 9.89
CA GLU A 184 -4.50 -12.21 8.47
C GLU A 184 -3.13 -11.70 8.04
N CYS A 185 -2.85 -11.80 6.74
CA CYS A 185 -1.66 -11.22 6.14
C CYS A 185 -1.78 -11.01 4.63
N TRP A 186 -0.92 -10.16 4.08
CA TRP A 186 -0.76 -9.97 2.64
C TRP A 186 0.25 -10.95 2.04
N VAL A 187 -0.01 -11.44 0.84
CA VAL A 187 0.86 -12.36 0.12
C VAL A 187 0.90 -11.98 -1.36
N TYR A 188 2.08 -12.05 -1.98
CA TYR A 188 2.21 -12.10 -3.43
C TYR A 188 1.68 -13.44 -3.92
N ALA A 189 0.70 -13.39 -4.82
CA ALA A 189 0.26 -14.53 -5.59
C ALA A 189 0.65 -14.39 -7.05
N THR A 190 0.78 -15.51 -7.75
CA THR A 190 0.84 -15.55 -9.21
C THR A 190 -0.43 -16.13 -9.80
N MET A 191 -0.80 -15.65 -10.99
CA MET A 191 -2.01 -16.05 -11.71
C MET A 191 -1.63 -16.73 -13.01
N HIS A 192 -2.04 -17.99 -13.19
CA HIS A 192 -1.63 -18.85 -14.30
C HIS A 192 -2.84 -19.31 -15.11
N ALA A 193 -2.77 -19.20 -16.44
CA ALA A 193 -3.76 -19.80 -17.31
C ALA A 193 -3.47 -21.30 -17.44
N ILE A 194 -4.43 -22.14 -17.03
CA ILE A 194 -4.33 -23.59 -17.16
C ILE A 194 -5.51 -24.13 -17.98
N GLU A 195 -5.27 -25.21 -18.73
CA GLU A 195 -6.33 -25.96 -19.40
C GLU A 195 -6.93 -26.98 -18.43
N GLU A 196 -8.24 -26.91 -18.23
CA GLU A 196 -9.01 -27.88 -17.48
C GLU A 196 -9.86 -28.73 -18.43
N GLU A 197 -9.76 -30.05 -18.32
CA GLU A 197 -10.59 -30.98 -19.08
C GLU A 197 -12.02 -30.98 -18.51
N ASP A 198 -12.98 -30.52 -19.31
CA ASP A 198 -14.39 -30.66 -18.97
C ASP A 198 -14.85 -32.11 -19.20
N SER A 199 -14.87 -32.89 -18.13
CA SER A 199 -15.33 -34.30 -18.11
C SER A 199 -16.72 -34.52 -18.70
N ILE A 200 -17.54 -33.48 -18.88
CA ILE A 200 -18.91 -33.56 -19.40
C ILE A 200 -18.99 -33.12 -20.87
N GLN A 201 -18.20 -32.13 -21.29
CA GLN A 201 -18.33 -31.51 -22.63
C GLN A 201 -17.18 -31.79 -23.60
N ASP A 202 -16.12 -32.51 -23.17
CA ASP A 202 -14.95 -32.89 -23.98
C ASP A 202 -14.34 -31.68 -24.71
N ARG A 203 -14.37 -30.53 -24.04
CA ARG A 203 -13.75 -29.28 -24.51
C ARG A 203 -12.87 -28.71 -23.40
N PRO A 204 -11.58 -28.48 -23.66
CA PRO A 204 -10.72 -27.83 -22.68
C PRO A 204 -11.24 -26.42 -22.40
N ARG A 205 -11.26 -26.06 -21.12
CA ARG A 205 -11.60 -24.70 -20.67
C ARG A 205 -10.37 -24.09 -20.02
N ASN A 206 -10.08 -22.84 -20.38
CA ASN A 206 -9.01 -22.11 -19.71
C ASN A 206 -9.55 -21.52 -18.42
N VAL A 207 -8.93 -21.89 -17.30
CA VAL A 207 -9.20 -21.33 -15.98
C VAL A 207 -7.94 -20.69 -15.43
N VAL A 208 -8.13 -19.75 -14.52
CA VAL A 208 -7.02 -19.07 -13.84
C VAL A 208 -6.76 -19.79 -12.53
N GLU A 209 -5.57 -20.37 -12.40
CA GLU A 209 -5.04 -20.94 -11.17
C GLU A 209 -4.25 -19.87 -10.41
N ILE A 210 -4.51 -19.77 -9.11
CA ILE A 210 -3.82 -18.88 -8.18
C ILE A 210 -2.77 -19.71 -7.43
N ARG A 211 -1.54 -19.22 -7.39
CA ARG A 211 -0.43 -19.86 -6.68
C ARG A 211 0.21 -18.94 -5.66
N LEU A 212 0.55 -19.49 -4.50
CA LEU A 212 1.38 -18.82 -3.48
C LEU A 212 2.71 -19.57 -3.40
N ASP A 213 3.83 -18.87 -3.56
CA ASP A 213 5.17 -19.48 -3.62
C ASP A 213 5.26 -20.68 -4.61
N ASP A 214 4.59 -20.55 -5.77
CA ASP A 214 4.45 -21.56 -6.85
C ASP A 214 3.61 -22.81 -6.49
N GLU A 215 2.99 -22.84 -5.30
CA GLU A 215 2.05 -23.89 -4.91
C GLU A 215 0.60 -23.47 -5.23
N PRO A 216 -0.21 -24.31 -5.91
CA PRO A 216 -1.59 -23.99 -6.28
C PRO A 216 -2.52 -23.94 -5.07
N VAL A 217 -3.15 -22.79 -4.83
CA VAL A 217 -4.06 -22.57 -3.69
C VAL A 217 -5.53 -22.49 -4.08
N GLY A 218 -5.83 -22.53 -5.36
CA GLY A 218 -7.19 -22.56 -5.87
C GLY A 218 -7.29 -21.95 -7.26
N ARG A 219 -8.50 -21.96 -7.81
CA ARG A 219 -8.80 -21.54 -9.17
C ARG A 219 -10.00 -20.60 -9.15
N LEU A 220 -10.06 -19.75 -10.16
CA LEU A 220 -11.23 -18.91 -10.38
C LEU A 220 -12.25 -19.68 -11.23
N SER A 221 -13.54 -19.46 -10.96
CA SER A 221 -14.60 -20.02 -11.81
C SER A 221 -14.38 -19.67 -13.29
N PRO A 222 -14.83 -20.49 -14.27
CA PRO A 222 -14.60 -20.22 -15.69
C PRO A 222 -15.08 -18.83 -16.13
N ARG A 223 -16.21 -18.37 -15.59
CA ARG A 223 -16.75 -17.03 -15.87
C ARG A 223 -15.79 -15.93 -15.41
N LEU A 224 -15.26 -16.04 -14.19
CA LEU A 224 -14.37 -15.04 -13.63
C LEU A 224 -12.98 -15.11 -14.25
N SER A 225 -12.48 -16.31 -14.54
CA SER A 225 -11.23 -16.56 -15.26
C SER A 225 -11.19 -15.79 -16.58
N ALA A 226 -12.29 -15.80 -17.35
CA ALA A 226 -12.39 -15.06 -18.61
C ALA A 226 -12.14 -13.54 -18.48
N GLU A 227 -12.34 -12.96 -17.30
CA GLU A 227 -12.09 -11.53 -17.04
C GLU A 227 -10.60 -11.21 -16.83
N PHE A 228 -9.76 -12.21 -16.53
CA PHE A 228 -8.32 -12.06 -16.26
C PHE A 228 -7.41 -12.65 -17.35
N LEU A 229 -7.89 -13.66 -18.08
CA LEU A 229 -7.10 -14.33 -19.14
C LEU A 229 -6.47 -13.37 -20.16
N PRO A 230 -7.14 -12.29 -20.64
CA PRO A 230 -6.50 -11.35 -21.55
C PRO A 230 -5.23 -10.71 -20.99
N ALA A 231 -5.25 -10.24 -19.73
CA ALA A 231 -4.09 -9.67 -19.07
C ALA A 231 -2.99 -10.71 -18.83
N ILE A 232 -3.36 -11.93 -18.41
CA ILE A 232 -2.42 -13.03 -18.16
C ILE A 232 -1.69 -13.43 -19.45
N HIS A 233 -2.43 -13.65 -20.54
CA HIS A 233 -1.82 -14.00 -21.83
C HIS A 233 -0.91 -12.88 -22.35
N TYR A 234 -1.34 -11.62 -22.22
CA TYR A 234 -0.54 -10.48 -22.62
C TYR A 234 0.81 -10.39 -21.86
N LEU A 235 0.81 -10.59 -20.54
CA LEU A 235 2.05 -10.62 -19.75
C LEU A 235 2.90 -11.85 -20.07
N ALA A 236 2.28 -13.01 -20.27
CA ALA A 236 2.98 -14.24 -20.66
C ALA A 236 3.70 -14.08 -22.02
N ASP A 237 3.07 -13.43 -23.01
CA ASP A 237 3.67 -13.12 -24.31
C ASP A 237 4.92 -12.22 -24.16
N MET A 238 4.94 -11.36 -23.15
CA MET A 238 6.09 -10.51 -22.78
C MET A 238 7.10 -11.21 -21.86
N ARG A 239 6.90 -12.51 -21.55
CA ARG A 239 7.71 -13.28 -20.60
C ARG A 239 7.75 -12.67 -19.20
N ALA A 240 6.63 -12.12 -18.76
CA ALA A 240 6.45 -11.64 -17.41
C ALA A 240 5.34 -12.39 -16.68
N GLU A 241 5.58 -12.68 -15.41
CA GLU A 241 4.60 -13.30 -14.52
C GLU A 241 3.48 -12.32 -14.17
N THR A 242 2.24 -12.82 -14.07
CA THR A 242 1.10 -12.04 -13.60
C THR A 242 1.00 -12.18 -12.09
N ALA A 243 1.37 -11.14 -11.35
CA ALA A 243 1.30 -11.13 -9.90
C ALA A 243 0.05 -10.40 -9.41
N ALA A 244 -0.46 -10.76 -8.23
CA ALA A 244 -1.56 -10.07 -7.58
C ALA A 244 -1.39 -10.04 -6.06
N ARG A 245 -2.11 -9.12 -5.40
CA ARG A 245 -2.20 -9.08 -3.94
C ARG A 245 -3.24 -10.09 -3.49
N VAL A 246 -2.89 -10.92 -2.51
CA VAL A 246 -3.82 -11.86 -1.88
C VAL A 246 -3.80 -11.65 -0.38
N ALA A 247 -4.98 -11.53 0.22
CA ALA A 247 -5.12 -11.62 1.67
C ALA A 247 -5.37 -13.08 2.04
N VAL A 248 -4.53 -13.63 2.91
CA VAL A 248 -4.75 -14.93 3.55
C VAL A 248 -5.28 -14.68 4.94
N ARG A 249 -6.44 -15.24 5.26
CA ARG A 249 -7.09 -15.11 6.56
C ARG A 249 -7.33 -16.47 7.20
N GLY A 250 -7.29 -16.48 8.52
CA GLY A 250 -7.67 -17.63 9.34
C GLY A 250 -6.48 -18.48 9.79
N ASP A 251 -6.77 -19.75 10.01
CA ASP A 251 -5.86 -20.73 10.60
C ASP A 251 -6.04 -22.13 9.97
N ARG A 252 -5.43 -23.15 10.59
CA ARG A 252 -5.51 -24.56 10.14
C ARG A 252 -6.93 -25.13 10.17
N SER A 253 -7.87 -24.50 10.88
CA SER A 253 -9.24 -24.97 11.05
C SER A 253 -10.20 -24.33 10.05
N ALA A 254 -10.03 -23.03 9.82
CA ALA A 254 -10.82 -22.27 8.85
C ALA A 254 -9.92 -21.24 8.17
N SER A 255 -9.82 -21.30 6.85
CA SER A 255 -9.00 -20.39 6.06
C SER A 255 -9.75 -19.82 4.88
N GLU A 256 -9.40 -18.59 4.52
CA GLU A 256 -9.97 -17.86 3.38
C GLU A 256 -8.82 -17.21 2.59
N VAL A 257 -8.91 -17.29 1.27
CA VAL A 257 -7.98 -16.64 0.34
C VAL A 257 -8.78 -15.63 -0.47
N THR A 258 -8.44 -14.35 -0.33
CA THR A 258 -9.09 -13.28 -1.09
C THR A 258 -8.10 -12.63 -2.05
N LEU A 259 -8.38 -12.72 -3.34
CA LEU A 259 -7.63 -12.09 -4.41
C LEU A 259 -8.07 -10.63 -4.61
N TYR A 260 -7.12 -9.72 -4.65
CA TYR A 260 -7.33 -8.31 -4.97
C TYR A 260 -6.59 -7.95 -6.25
N ALA A 261 -7.31 -8.00 -7.37
CA ALA A 261 -6.79 -7.70 -8.69
C ALA A 261 -7.85 -7.03 -9.57
N ALA A 262 -7.45 -5.99 -10.29
CA ALA A 262 -8.25 -5.36 -11.32
C ALA A 262 -8.42 -6.32 -12.50
N ARG A 263 -9.65 -6.41 -13.01
CA ARG A 263 -10.00 -7.24 -14.17
C ARG A 263 -9.43 -6.60 -15.42
N SER A 264 -9.28 -7.36 -16.51
CA SER A 264 -8.66 -6.86 -17.76
C SER A 264 -9.36 -5.61 -18.33
N HIS A 265 -10.68 -5.47 -18.12
CA HIS A 265 -11.46 -4.32 -18.57
C HIS A 265 -11.40 -3.10 -17.63
N ASP A 266 -10.89 -3.29 -16.40
CA ASP A 266 -10.72 -2.23 -15.41
C ASP A 266 -9.28 -1.69 -15.38
N LEU A 267 -8.37 -2.27 -16.17
CA LEU A 267 -6.97 -1.84 -16.24
C LEU A 267 -6.87 -0.43 -16.87
N PRO A 268 -5.99 0.44 -16.33
CA PRO A 268 -5.81 1.78 -16.87
C PRO A 268 -5.21 1.70 -18.28
N ALA A 269 -5.52 2.68 -19.13
CA ALA A 269 -5.04 2.74 -20.52
C ALA A 269 -3.50 2.80 -20.64
N THR A 270 -2.80 3.18 -19.57
CA THR A 270 -1.34 3.22 -19.47
C THR A 270 -0.73 1.88 -19.07
N TRP A 271 -1.53 0.85 -18.78
CA TRP A 271 -1.04 -0.46 -18.40
C TRP A 271 -0.43 -1.21 -19.61
N PRO A 272 0.70 -1.93 -19.46
CA PRO A 272 1.47 -2.19 -18.23
C PRO A 272 2.53 -1.12 -17.91
N ASP A 273 2.78 -0.20 -18.84
CA ASP A 273 3.93 0.73 -18.85
C ASP A 273 3.86 1.83 -17.77
N GLY A 274 2.65 2.08 -17.24
CA GLY A 274 2.37 3.05 -16.19
C GLY A 274 2.39 2.49 -14.76
N LEU A 275 2.63 1.19 -14.58
CA LEU A 275 2.81 0.62 -13.25
C LEU A 275 4.27 0.73 -12.83
N THR A 276 4.48 1.16 -11.59
CA THR A 276 5.76 1.04 -10.89
C THR A 276 6.29 -0.37 -11.13
N ARG A 277 7.44 -0.49 -11.81
CA ARG A 277 8.22 -1.72 -11.78
C ARG A 277 8.46 -1.99 -10.30
N SER A 278 7.71 -2.92 -9.72
CA SER A 278 8.00 -3.36 -8.36
C SER A 278 9.46 -3.79 -8.38
N PRO A 279 10.33 -3.23 -7.51
CA PRO A 279 11.74 -3.57 -7.54
C PRO A 279 11.85 -5.08 -7.60
N VAL A 280 12.58 -5.57 -8.61
CA VAL A 280 13.12 -6.93 -8.59
C VAL A 280 13.85 -6.99 -7.27
N ALA A 281 13.29 -7.73 -6.31
CA ALA A 281 13.84 -7.79 -4.97
C ALA A 281 15.33 -8.13 -5.13
N SER A 282 16.18 -7.25 -4.59
CA SER A 282 17.57 -7.63 -4.35
C SER A 282 17.55 -8.99 -3.64
N PRO A 283 18.48 -9.92 -3.91
CA PRO A 283 18.53 -11.27 -3.33
C PRO A 283 18.59 -11.33 -1.78
N GLN A 284 18.49 -10.19 -1.09
CA GLN A 284 18.58 -10.00 0.35
C GLN A 284 17.27 -9.49 0.97
N TRP A 285 16.11 -9.84 0.40
CA TRP A 285 14.89 -9.78 1.19
C TRP A 285 15.03 -10.78 2.34
N HIS A 286 15.32 -10.26 3.54
CA HIS A 286 15.44 -11.09 4.72
C HIS A 286 14.04 -11.42 5.22
N TYR A 287 13.74 -12.70 5.05
CA TYR A 287 12.55 -13.42 5.50
C TYR A 287 12.23 -13.13 6.98
N TRP A 288 11.04 -12.61 7.26
CA TRP A 288 10.66 -12.14 8.61
C TRP A 288 9.96 -13.19 9.47
N ALA A 289 9.75 -14.40 8.97
CA ALA A 289 9.20 -15.48 9.77
C ALA A 289 9.96 -16.74 9.42
N THR A 290 10.99 -17.09 10.19
CA THR A 290 11.63 -18.40 10.15
C THR A 290 10.61 -19.47 9.74
N LYS A 291 10.92 -20.29 8.73
CA LYS A 291 10.15 -21.53 8.40
C LYS A 291 10.41 -22.55 9.52
N GLU A 292 10.30 -22.12 10.77
CA GLU A 292 10.20 -23.04 11.89
C GLU A 292 8.75 -23.49 11.87
N ALA A 293 8.58 -24.70 11.35
CA ALA A 293 7.34 -25.43 11.33
C ALA A 293 6.66 -25.33 12.70
N ASN A 294 5.51 -24.67 12.73
CA ASN A 294 4.46 -24.98 13.70
C ASN A 294 3.73 -26.25 13.26
#